data_AF-A0A814IBZ4-F1
#
_entry.id   AF-A0A814IBZ4-F1
#
_cell.length_a   1.000
_cell.length_b   1.000
_cell.length_c   1.000
_cell.angle_alpha   90.00
_cell.angle_beta   90.00
_cell.angle_gamma   90.00
#
_symmetry.space_group_name_H-M   'P 1'
#
loop_
_entity.id
_entity.type
_entity.pdbx_description
1 polymer ?
#
loop_
_entity_poly.entity_id
_entity_poly.type
_entity_poly.pdbx_seq_one_letter_code
_entity_poly.pdbx_strand_id
1 'polypeptide(L)'
;MKNVRAGKEYIVNALVAALWAFWSENNFENGALVAVNLGDDTDTTAAIYGQLPSAYYGYHQLPKKWMQQVYAGEFMKKQSKWIAYEGARCEE
;
A
#
# COMPACT_ATOMS: atom_id res chain seq x y z
N MET A 1 8.04 -12.60 18.01
CA MET A 1 7.85 -11.19 17.58
C MET A 1 8.28 -10.14 18.62
N LYS A 2 8.90 -10.48 19.77
CA LYS A 2 9.34 -9.47 20.77
C LYS A 2 10.68 -8.77 20.47
N ASN A 3 11.23 -8.89 19.26
CA ASN A 3 12.56 -8.35 18.91
C ASN A 3 12.61 -7.65 17.55
N VAL A 4 11.54 -6.94 17.17
CA VAL A 4 11.68 -5.82 16.21
C VAL A 4 11.67 -4.55 17.06
N ARG A 5 12.78 -4.29 17.74
CA ARG A 5 12.98 -2.99 18.39
C ARG A 5 13.53 -2.06 17.31
N ALA A 6 12.64 -1.27 16.76
CA ALA A 6 12.98 -0.19 15.87
C ALA A 6 13.94 0.78 16.55
N GLY A 7 15.21 0.72 16.15
CA GLY A 7 16.02 1.93 16.12
C GLY A 7 15.79 2.56 14.76
N LYS A 8 15.23 3.78 14.74
CA LYS A 8 15.13 4.72 13.59
C LYS A 8 14.84 4.10 12.21
N GLU A 9 13.62 4.28 11.72
CA GLU A 9 13.30 4.48 10.28
C GLU A 9 14.17 3.66 9.31
N TYR A 10 14.04 2.33 9.37
CA TYR A 10 14.74 1.44 8.44
C TYR A 10 13.75 0.85 7.43
N ILE A 11 13.93 1.19 6.15
CA ILE A 11 13.00 0.82 5.07
C ILE A 11 12.71 -0.68 5.00
N VAL A 12 13.69 -1.53 5.36
CA VAL A 12 13.49 -2.98 5.36
C VAL A 12 12.51 -3.42 6.45
N ASN A 13 12.48 -2.74 7.60
CA ASN A 13 11.49 -3.04 8.65
C ASN A 13 10.08 -2.67 8.19
N ALA A 14 9.91 -1.49 7.56
CA ALA A 14 8.63 -1.08 6.99
C ALA A 14 8.17 -2.04 5.88
N LEU A 15 9.09 -2.50 5.03
CA LEU A 15 8.80 -3.50 4.01
C LEU A 15 8.36 -4.84 4.61
N VAL A 16 9.10 -5.35 5.61
CA VAL A 16 8.74 -6.61 6.29
C VAL A 16 7.38 -6.50 6.99
N ALA A 17 7.11 -5.38 7.64
CA ALA A 17 5.82 -5.11 8.28
C ALA A 17 4.67 -5.07 7.27
N ALA A 18 4.85 -4.38 6.14
CA ALA A 18 3.87 -4.30 5.07
C ALA A 18 3.59 -5.68 4.44
N LEU A 19 4.64 -6.47 4.16
CA LEU A 19 4.51 -7.83 3.63
C LEU A 19 3.81 -8.76 4.63
N TRP A 20 4.14 -8.66 5.91
CA TRP A 20 3.48 -9.44 6.95
C TRP A 20 1.99 -9.08 7.07
N ALA A 21 1.64 -7.79 7.03
CA ALA A 21 0.25 -7.34 7.04
C ALA A 21 -0.54 -7.85 5.82
N PHE A 22 0.08 -7.86 4.63
CA PHE A 22 -0.53 -8.41 3.42
C PHE A 22 -0.71 -9.93 3.50
N TRP A 23 0.26 -10.65 4.05
CA TRP A 23 0.18 -12.10 4.21
C TRP A 23 -0.85 -12.53 5.27
N SER A 24 -1.09 -11.68 6.28
CA SER A 24 -1.92 -12.04 7.44
C SER A 24 -3.42 -11.86 7.19
N GLU A 25 -3.83 -11.17 6.13
CA GLU A 25 -5.21 -10.77 5.89
C GLU A 25 -5.68 -11.05 4.47
N ASN A 26 -6.98 -11.37 4.32
CA ASN A 26 -7.55 -11.81 3.03
C ASN A 26 -8.21 -10.69 2.21
N ASN A 27 -8.14 -9.44 2.68
CA ASN A 27 -8.68 -8.29 1.97
C ASN A 27 -7.86 -7.03 2.25
N PHE A 28 -7.96 -6.06 1.35
CA PHE A 28 -7.21 -4.81 1.42
C PHE A 28 -7.44 -4.06 2.73
N GLU A 29 -8.70 -3.94 3.16
CA GLU A 29 -9.11 -3.12 4.31
C GLU A 29 -8.51 -3.64 5.62
N ASN A 30 -8.64 -4.93 5.89
CA ASN A 30 -8.07 -5.53 7.10
C ASN A 30 -6.54 -5.40 7.13
N GLY A 31 -5.87 -5.76 6.03
CA GLY A 31 -4.41 -5.67 6.02
C GLY A 31 -3.90 -4.23 6.12
N ALA A 32 -4.65 -3.25 5.58
CA ALA A 32 -4.33 -1.83 5.74
C ALA A 32 -4.45 -1.42 7.21
N LEU A 33 -5.53 -1.85 7.90
CA LEU A 33 -5.72 -1.61 9.33
C LEU A 33 -4.63 -2.28 10.17
N VAL A 34 -4.19 -3.49 9.80
CA VAL A 34 -3.06 -4.17 10.46
C VAL A 34 -1.78 -3.37 10.25
N ALA A 35 -1.47 -2.99 9.00
CA ALA A 35 -0.26 -2.24 8.65
C ALA A 35 -0.15 -0.92 9.43
N VAL A 36 -1.25 -0.16 9.56
CA VAL A 36 -1.21 1.10 10.31
C VAL A 36 -1.06 0.91 11.81
N ASN A 37 -1.62 -0.17 12.36
CA ASN A 37 -1.61 -0.44 13.81
C ASN A 37 -0.33 -1.13 14.30
N LEU A 38 0.62 -1.48 13.42
CA LEU A 38 1.92 -2.02 13.81
C LEU A 38 2.82 -0.97 14.50
N GLY A 39 2.55 0.33 14.30
CA GLY A 39 3.23 1.45 14.95
C GLY A 39 4.60 1.81 14.36
N ASP A 40 5.34 2.66 15.08
CA ASP A 40 6.66 3.23 14.73
C ASP A 40 6.63 4.16 13.50
N ASP A 41 6.83 3.62 12.29
CA ASP A 41 6.82 4.34 11.01
C ASP A 41 5.57 3.93 10.20
N THR A 42 4.42 4.38 10.71
CA THR A 42 3.10 3.96 10.25
C THR A 42 2.81 4.43 8.82
N ASP A 43 3.15 5.66 8.45
CA ASP A 43 2.86 6.21 7.12
C ASP A 43 3.71 5.54 6.04
N THR A 44 5.00 5.30 6.29
CA THR A 44 5.85 4.55 5.35
C THR A 44 5.38 3.11 5.20
N THR A 45 5.09 2.42 6.30
CA THR A 45 4.59 1.03 6.28
C THR A 45 3.26 0.93 5.54
N ALA A 46 2.32 1.86 5.81
CA ALA A 46 1.02 1.90 5.14
C ALA A 46 1.12 2.26 3.65
N ALA A 47 2.07 3.13 3.27
CA ALA A 47 2.32 3.47 1.86
C ALA A 47 2.91 2.30 1.08
N ILE A 48 3.83 1.52 1.67
CA ILE A 48 4.36 0.29 1.06
C ILE A 48 3.26 -0.76 0.95
N TYR A 49 2.49 -0.98 2.03
CA TYR A 49 1.34 -1.88 2.02
C TYR A 49 0.32 -1.44 0.94
N GLY A 50 0.04 -0.15 0.79
CA GLY A 50 -0.92 0.34 -0.19
C GLY A 50 -0.58 -0.02 -1.64
N GLN A 51 0.69 -0.25 -1.98
CA GLN A 51 1.11 -0.54 -3.35
C GLN A 51 0.89 -2.01 -3.75
N LEU A 52 1.35 -2.96 -2.92
CA LEU A 52 1.37 -4.39 -3.28
C LEU A 52 -0.06 -4.99 -3.33
N PRO A 53 -0.83 -5.02 -2.22
CA PRO A 53 -2.23 -5.40 -2.22
C PRO A 53 -3.10 -4.69 -3.27
N SER A 54 -2.90 -3.40 -3.55
CA SER A 54 -3.71 -2.69 -4.56
C SER A 54 -3.43 -3.20 -5.97
N ALA A 55 -2.18 -3.54 -6.28
CA ALA A 55 -1.82 -4.16 -7.55
C ALA A 55 -2.36 -5.59 -7.65
N TYR A 56 -2.36 -6.34 -6.54
CA TYR A 56 -2.84 -7.72 -6.48
C TYR A 56 -4.38 -7.83 -6.53
N TYR A 57 -5.08 -7.12 -5.66
CA TYR A 57 -6.55 -7.15 -5.59
C TYR A 57 -7.22 -6.31 -6.69
N GLY A 58 -6.50 -5.31 -7.22
CA GLY A 58 -7.01 -4.39 -8.23
C GLY A 58 -7.77 -3.21 -7.64
N TYR A 59 -7.77 -2.09 -8.38
CA TYR A 59 -8.35 -0.80 -7.96
C TYR A 59 -9.81 -0.88 -7.49
N HIS A 60 -10.61 -1.76 -8.09
CA HIS A 60 -12.03 -1.89 -7.76
C HIS A 60 -12.31 -2.54 -6.39
N GLN A 61 -11.33 -3.26 -5.83
CA GLN A 61 -11.44 -3.91 -4.52
C GLN A 61 -11.05 -3.00 -3.35
N LEU A 62 -10.59 -1.78 -3.65
CA LEU A 62 -10.25 -0.80 -2.62
C LEU A 62 -11.51 -0.22 -1.95
N PRO A 63 -11.47 0.09 -0.65
CA PRO A 63 -12.62 0.67 0.06
C PRO A 63 -13.03 2.02 -0.55
N LYS A 64 -14.20 2.06 -1.21
CA LYS A 64 -14.71 3.27 -1.88
C LYS A 64 -14.80 4.47 -0.94
N LYS A 65 -15.20 4.24 0.31
CA LYS A 65 -15.29 5.27 1.35
C LYS A 65 -13.94 5.93 1.58
N TRP A 66 -12.84 5.17 1.58
CA TRP A 66 -11.50 5.71 1.76
C TRP A 66 -11.02 6.44 0.51
N MET A 67 -11.21 5.85 -0.67
CA MET A 67 -10.81 6.48 -1.94
C MET A 67 -11.46 7.86 -2.15
N GLN A 68 -12.70 8.05 -1.69
CA GLN A 68 -13.41 9.33 -1.78
C GLN A 68 -12.82 10.44 -0.87
N GLN A 69 -12.02 10.07 0.13
CA GLN A 69 -11.41 11.01 1.08
C GLN A 69 -9.96 11.35 0.70
N VAL A 70 -9.38 10.63 -0.27
CA VAL A 70 -7.98 10.83 -0.67
C VAL A 70 -7.82 12.16 -1.40
N TYR A 71 -6.96 13.02 -0.87
CA TYR A 71 -6.57 14.26 -1.54
C TYR A 71 -6.02 13.99 -2.94
N ALA A 72 -6.45 14.78 -3.93
CA ALA A 72 -6.04 14.64 -5.33
C ALA A 72 -6.26 13.24 -5.94
N GLY A 73 -7.23 12.46 -5.44
CA GLY A 73 -7.51 11.10 -5.93
C GLY A 73 -7.75 11.00 -7.45
N GLU A 74 -8.45 11.97 -8.03
CA GLU A 74 -8.67 12.03 -9.49
C GLU A 74 -7.39 12.31 -10.28
N PHE A 75 -6.47 13.12 -9.74
CA PHE A 75 -5.16 13.34 -10.36
C PHE A 75 -4.35 12.05 -10.36
N MET A 76 -4.24 11.38 -9.20
CA MET A 76 -3.52 10.11 -9.09
C MET A 76 -4.08 9.03 -10.02
N LYS A 77 -5.40 8.95 -10.15
CA LYS A 77 -6.07 8.02 -11.08
C LYS A 77 -5.72 8.30 -12.53
N LYS A 78 -5.68 9.57 -12.94
CA LYS A 78 -5.25 9.97 -14.30
C LYS A 78 -3.79 9.63 -14.55
N GLN A 79 -2.90 9.93 -13.60
CA GLN A 79 -1.48 9.58 -13.69
C GLN A 79 -1.28 8.06 -13.80
N SER A 80 -1.95 7.27 -12.95
CA SER A 80 -1.87 5.80 -13.00
C SER A 80 -2.29 5.23 -14.36
N LYS A 81 -3.38 5.74 -14.94
CA LYS A 81 -3.82 5.32 -16.29
C LYS A 81 -2.82 5.69 -17.38
N TRP A 82 -2.22 6.88 -17.29
CA TRP A 82 -1.21 7.31 -18.25
C TRP A 82 0.06 6.45 -18.16
N ILE A 83 0.57 6.19 -16.95
CA ILE A 83 1.72 5.31 -16.73
C ILE A 83 1.46 3.92 -17.30
N ALA A 84 0.27 3.34 -17.06
CA ALA A 84 -0.10 2.05 -17.61
C ALA A 84 -0.17 2.06 -19.16
N TYR A 85 -0.70 3.14 -19.73
CA TYR A 85 -0.78 3.33 -21.18
C TYR A 85 0.62 3.43 -21.83
N GLU A 86 1.53 4.23 -21.28
CA GLU A 86 2.90 4.35 -21.79
C GLU A 86 3.68 3.05 -21.60
N GLY A 87 3.55 2.40 -20.44
CA GLY A 87 4.23 1.14 -20.16
C GLY A 87 3.87 0.02 -21.15
N ALA A 88 2.61 -0.05 -21.57
CA ALA A 88 2.15 -1.01 -22.58
C ALA A 88 2.71 -0.75 -24.00
N ARG A 89 3.28 0.43 -24.25
CA ARG A 89 3.84 0.83 -25.55
C ARG A 89 5.35 0.62 -25.65
N CYS A 90 6.04 0.37 -24.54
CA CYS A 90 7.49 0.15 -24.53
C CYS A 90 7.90 -1.27 -25.00
N GLU A 91 6.93 -2.14 -25.29
CA GLU A 91 7.16 -3.48 -25.86
C GLU A 91 7.00 -3.52 -27.41
N GLU A 92 6.82 -2.35 -28.06
CA GLU A 92 6.90 -2.16 -29.53
C GLU A 92 8.23 -1.50 -29.93
#